data_AF-A0A1H0C4B6-F1
#
_entry.id   AF-A0A1H0C4B6-F1
#
_cell.length_a   1.000
_cell.length_b   1.000
_cell.length_c   1.000
_cell.angle_alpha   90.00
_cell.angle_beta   90.00
_cell.angle_gamma   90.00
#
_symmetry.space_group_name_H-M   'P 1'
#
loop_
_entity.id
_entity.type
_entity.pdbx_description
1 polymer ?
#
loop_
_entity_poly.entity_id
_entity_poly.type
_entity_poly.pdbx_seq_one_letter_code
_entity_poly.pdbx_strand_id
1 'polypeptide(L)'
;MADAREAARRADLQLDQPGTVRGWRPTFNPDAVGFYAERIARFLGTGRYLAIQTIIVIVWIAINIAWISLRFDPYPFILLNLAFSTQAAYAAPLILLAQNRQTDRDKVQVEEDRARAAQTRADTEYLARELASLRVAIGELATRDFIRGELDRLAPPDDEAAARRRKERKRKREQQTREAREARENRDKSAD
;
A
#
# COMPACT_ATOMS: atom_id res chain seq x y z
N MET A 1 -7.83 1.36 -66.25
CA MET A 1 -6.51 0.77 -65.97
C MET A 1 -6.07 0.89 -64.50
N ALA A 2 -6.80 1.58 -63.62
CA ALA A 2 -6.46 1.70 -62.19
C ALA A 2 -6.91 0.50 -61.32
N ASP A 3 -8.09 -0.08 -61.60
CA ASP A 3 -8.66 -1.19 -60.82
C ASP A 3 -7.82 -2.47 -60.83
N ALA A 4 -7.22 -2.83 -61.98
CA ALA A 4 -6.44 -4.06 -62.09
C ALA A 4 -5.16 -4.02 -61.23
N ARG A 5 -4.62 -2.82 -60.98
CA ARG A 5 -3.42 -2.63 -60.14
C ARG A 5 -3.76 -2.66 -58.65
N GLU A 6 -4.97 -2.25 -58.27
CA GLU A 6 -5.44 -2.40 -56.88
C GLU A 6 -5.80 -3.83 -56.54
N ALA A 7 -6.41 -4.58 -57.48
CA ALA A 7 -6.69 -6.00 -57.29
C ALA A 7 -5.41 -6.83 -57.08
N ALA A 8 -4.34 -6.52 -57.83
CA ALA A 8 -3.03 -7.15 -57.67
C ALA A 8 -2.36 -6.80 -56.33
N ARG A 9 -2.46 -5.54 -55.87
CA ARG A 9 -1.92 -5.13 -54.55
C ARG A 9 -2.66 -5.76 -53.37
N ARG A 10 -3.96 -6.05 -53.51
CA ARG A 10 -4.74 -6.71 -52.46
C ARG A 10 -4.43 -8.21 -52.36
N ALA A 11 -4.05 -8.84 -53.48
CA ALA A 11 -3.61 -10.24 -53.49
C ALA A 11 -2.25 -10.45 -52.79
N ASP A 12 -1.33 -9.49 -52.94
CA ASP A 12 -0.01 -9.53 -52.26
C ASP A 12 -0.09 -9.26 -50.75
N LEU A 13 -1.17 -8.64 -50.25
CA LEU A 13 -1.36 -8.40 -48.81
C LEU A 13 -2.05 -9.55 -48.08
N GLN A 14 -2.51 -10.59 -48.79
CA GLN A 14 -3.40 -11.61 -48.25
C GLN A 14 -2.74 -12.99 -48.11
N LEU A 15 -1.42 -13.05 -48.00
CA LEU A 15 -0.66 -14.30 -47.86
C LEU A 15 0.47 -14.18 -46.84
N ASP A 16 0.10 -14.08 -45.56
CA ASP A 16 0.92 -14.67 -44.49
C ASP A 16 0.08 -14.90 -43.22
N GLN A 17 -0.97 -15.71 -43.33
CA GLN A 17 -1.52 -16.37 -42.15
C GLN A 17 -0.82 -17.72 -42.04
N PRO A 18 0.10 -17.91 -41.07
CA PRO A 18 0.70 -19.22 -40.87
C PRO A 18 -0.44 -20.19 -40.56
N GLY A 19 -0.61 -21.17 -41.47
CA GLY A 19 -1.58 -22.23 -41.31
C GLY A 19 -1.43 -22.81 -39.91
N THR A 20 -2.50 -22.73 -39.12
CA THR A 20 -2.55 -23.36 -37.81
C THR A 20 -2.52 -24.86 -38.04
N VAL A 21 -1.31 -25.41 -38.10
CA VAL A 21 -1.06 -26.84 -37.98
C VAL A 21 -1.77 -27.27 -36.71
N ARG A 22 -2.92 -27.94 -36.88
CA ARG A 22 -3.70 -28.52 -35.79
C ARG A 22 -2.96 -29.75 -35.29
N GLY A 23 -1.78 -29.51 -34.75
CA GLY A 23 -1.03 -30.49 -33.99
C GLY A 23 -1.86 -30.91 -32.80
N TRP A 24 -1.77 -32.18 -32.45
CA TRP A 24 -2.32 -32.73 -31.23
C TRP A 24 -1.62 -32.04 -30.05
N ARG A 25 -2.16 -30.90 -29.62
CA ARG A 25 -1.75 -30.24 -28.38
C ARG A 25 -2.54 -30.92 -27.26
N PRO A 26 -1.94 -31.79 -26.44
CA PRO A 26 -2.58 -32.21 -25.22
C PRO A 26 -2.83 -30.94 -24.41
N THR A 27 -4.10 -30.55 -24.28
CA THR A 27 -4.50 -29.43 -23.44
C THR A 27 -4.35 -29.91 -22.00
N PHE A 28 -3.15 -29.75 -21.44
CA PHE A 28 -2.94 -29.87 -20.01
C PHE A 28 -3.85 -28.85 -19.34
N ASN A 29 -4.87 -29.31 -18.63
CA ASN A 29 -5.78 -28.44 -17.90
C ASN A 29 -5.07 -27.98 -16.62
N PRO A 30 -4.59 -26.71 -16.57
CA PRO A 30 -3.79 -26.22 -15.46
C PRO A 30 -4.61 -26.13 -14.16
N ASP A 31 -5.93 -26.06 -14.25
CA ASP A 31 -6.83 -25.94 -13.10
C ASP A 31 -6.98 -27.28 -12.36
N ALA A 32 -7.05 -28.38 -13.11
CA ALA A 32 -7.08 -29.72 -12.54
C ALA A 32 -5.79 -30.00 -11.75
N VAL A 33 -4.63 -29.69 -12.34
CA VAL A 33 -3.32 -29.86 -11.68
C VAL A 33 -3.21 -28.97 -10.44
N GLY A 34 -3.74 -27.74 -10.47
CA GLY A 34 -3.75 -26.82 -9.34
C GLY A 34 -4.52 -27.37 -8.13
N PHE A 35 -5.70 -27.94 -8.35
CA PHE A 35 -6.50 -28.56 -7.28
C PHE A 35 -5.78 -29.75 -6.63
N TYR A 36 -5.16 -30.62 -7.43
CA TYR A 36 -4.40 -31.77 -6.92
C TYR A 36 -3.15 -31.33 -6.15
N ALA A 37 -2.41 -30.35 -6.67
CA ALA A 37 -1.22 -29.81 -6.01
C ALA A 37 -1.55 -29.20 -4.65
N GLU A 38 -2.64 -28.44 -4.52
CA GLU A 38 -3.09 -27.86 -3.25
C GLU A 38 -3.48 -28.93 -2.21
N ARG A 39 -4.10 -30.03 -2.67
CA ARG A 39 -4.41 -31.17 -1.80
C ARG A 39 -3.15 -31.89 -1.34
N ILE A 40 -2.20 -32.10 -2.25
CA ILE A 40 -0.93 -32.77 -1.95
C ILE A 40 -0.08 -31.91 -1.02
N ALA A 41 -0.02 -30.60 -1.23
CA ALA A 41 0.72 -29.68 -0.36
C ALA A 41 0.20 -29.71 1.09
N ARG A 42 -1.13 -29.66 1.28
CA ARG A 42 -1.74 -29.80 2.61
C ARG A 42 -1.50 -31.18 3.23
N PHE A 43 -1.50 -32.23 2.42
CA PHE A 43 -1.27 -33.60 2.88
C PHE A 43 0.19 -33.82 3.31
N LEU A 44 1.17 -33.41 2.48
CA LEU A 44 2.60 -33.55 2.76
C LEU A 44 3.07 -32.67 3.92
N GLY A 45 2.44 -31.51 4.16
CA GLY A 45 2.74 -30.61 5.28
C GLY A 45 2.21 -31.10 6.64
N THR A 46 1.41 -32.17 6.66
CA THR A 46 0.84 -32.72 7.90
C THR A 46 1.72 -33.85 8.45
N GLY A 47 2.06 -33.83 9.75
CA GLY A 47 2.86 -34.89 10.40
C GLY A 47 2.28 -36.32 10.29
N ARG A 48 0.98 -36.43 9.97
CA ARG A 48 0.29 -37.69 9.67
C ARG A 48 0.86 -38.40 8.43
N TYR A 49 1.29 -37.66 7.41
CA TYR A 49 1.90 -38.26 6.21
C TYR A 49 3.21 -38.96 6.56
N LEU A 50 4.08 -38.29 7.33
CA LEU A 50 5.33 -38.89 7.78
C LEU A 50 5.08 -40.14 8.61
N ALA A 51 4.13 -40.10 9.55
CA ALA A 51 3.78 -41.28 10.36
C ALA A 51 3.33 -42.48 9.52
N ILE A 52 2.42 -42.26 8.55
CA ILE A 52 1.95 -43.33 7.65
C ILE A 52 3.11 -43.85 6.79
N GLN A 53 3.94 -42.97 6.23
CA GLN A 53 5.09 -43.35 5.41
C GLN A 53 6.10 -44.19 6.20
N THR A 54 6.39 -43.81 7.45
CA THR A 54 7.27 -44.60 8.33
C THR A 54 6.71 -45.98 8.61
N ILE A 55 5.40 -46.10 8.89
CA ILE A 55 4.75 -47.40 9.10
C ILE A 55 4.87 -48.27 7.85
N ILE A 56 4.61 -47.72 6.66
CA ILE A 56 4.73 -48.45 5.39
C ILE A 56 6.15 -48.99 5.20
N VAL A 57 7.18 -48.17 5.44
CA VAL A 57 8.59 -48.59 5.34
C VAL A 57 8.91 -49.72 6.32
N ILE A 58 8.46 -49.61 7.58
CA ILE A 58 8.67 -50.65 8.59
C ILE A 58 7.99 -51.96 8.19
N VAL A 59 6.73 -51.90 7.74
CA VAL A 59 5.98 -53.07 7.28
C VAL A 59 6.66 -53.70 6.07
N TRP A 60 7.14 -52.90 5.13
CA TRP A 60 7.84 -53.38 3.95
C TRP A 60 9.15 -54.10 4.30
N ILE A 61 9.94 -53.54 5.21
CA ILE A 61 11.15 -54.17 5.73
C ILE A 61 10.80 -55.49 6.44
N ALA A 62 9.74 -55.51 7.26
CA ALA A 62 9.31 -56.72 7.96
C ALA A 62 8.85 -57.83 6.99
N ILE A 63 8.09 -57.48 5.95
CA ILE A 63 7.68 -58.40 4.88
C ILE A 63 8.90 -58.96 4.15
N ASN A 64 9.85 -58.09 3.78
CA ASN A 64 11.06 -58.48 3.07
C ASN A 64 11.92 -59.45 3.91
N ILE A 65 12.08 -59.20 5.20
CA ILE A 65 12.78 -60.09 6.14
C ILE A 65 12.02 -61.41 6.33
N ALA A 66 10.69 -61.37 6.48
CA ALA A 66 9.86 -62.57 6.67
C ALA A 66 9.88 -63.50 5.43
N TRP A 67 10.04 -62.95 4.23
CA TRP A 67 10.09 -63.70 2.98
C TRP A 67 11.49 -64.19 2.57
N ILE A 68 12.51 -63.98 3.42
CA ILE A 68 13.88 -64.52 3.22
C ILE A 68 13.89 -66.04 3.01
N SER A 69 12.94 -66.76 3.63
CA SER A 69 12.81 -68.22 3.46
C SER A 69 12.47 -68.65 2.03
N LEU A 70 11.92 -67.76 1.17
CA LEU A 70 11.70 -68.03 -0.26
C LEU A 70 12.77 -67.39 -1.17
N ARG A 71 13.89 -66.89 -0.62
CA ARG A 71 14.96 -66.17 -1.36
C ARG A 71 14.48 -64.95 -2.15
N PHE A 72 13.36 -64.33 -1.77
CA PHE A 72 12.88 -63.12 -2.44
C PHE A 72 13.65 -61.90 -1.88
N ASP A 73 14.58 -61.38 -2.69
CA ASP A 73 15.52 -60.26 -2.40
C ASP A 73 16.51 -60.48 -1.22
N PRO A 74 17.56 -61.31 -1.40
CA PRO A 74 18.64 -61.47 -0.43
C PRO A 74 19.43 -60.17 -0.20
N TYR A 75 20.06 -60.03 0.97
CA TYR A 75 20.95 -58.90 1.30
C TYR A 75 21.94 -58.63 0.14
N PRO A 76 22.01 -57.40 -0.42
CA PRO A 76 21.67 -56.09 0.16
C PRO A 76 20.35 -55.43 -0.34
N PHE A 77 19.25 -56.17 -0.45
CA PHE A 77 17.89 -55.63 -0.73
C PHE A 77 17.80 -54.70 -1.95
N ILE A 78 18.18 -55.21 -3.12
CA ILE A 78 18.31 -54.39 -4.34
C ILE A 78 16.97 -53.84 -4.83
N LEU A 79 15.88 -54.59 -4.62
CA LEU A 79 14.55 -54.18 -5.08
C LEU A 79 13.99 -53.08 -4.19
N LEU A 80 14.24 -53.13 -2.88
CA LEU A 80 13.86 -52.06 -1.95
C LEU A 80 14.56 -50.76 -2.32
N ASN A 81 15.87 -50.83 -2.56
CA ASN A 81 16.64 -49.65 -2.96
C ASN A 81 16.18 -49.08 -4.30
N LEU A 82 15.86 -49.95 -5.27
CA LEU A 82 15.34 -49.52 -6.58
C LEU A 82 13.97 -48.83 -6.47
N ALA A 83 13.09 -49.37 -5.64
CA ALA A 83 11.77 -48.80 -5.39
C ALA A 83 11.89 -47.41 -4.73
N PHE A 84 12.72 -47.28 -3.70
CA PHE A 84 12.95 -46.00 -3.03
C PHE A 84 13.61 -44.96 -3.95
N SER A 85 14.57 -45.39 -4.77
CA SER A 85 15.22 -44.53 -5.78
C SER A 85 14.20 -43.99 -6.79
N THR A 86 13.28 -44.84 -7.24
CA THR A 86 12.22 -44.43 -8.17
C THR A 86 11.19 -43.53 -7.49
N GLN A 87 10.86 -43.78 -6.22
CA GLN A 87 9.99 -42.91 -5.42
C GLN A 87 10.58 -41.50 -5.31
N ALA A 88 11.87 -41.40 -4.98
CA ALA A 88 12.57 -40.11 -4.90
C ALA A 88 12.63 -39.41 -6.26
N ALA A 89 12.90 -40.15 -7.33
CA ALA A 89 12.96 -39.61 -8.69
C ALA A 89 11.61 -39.04 -9.17
N TYR A 90 10.48 -39.67 -8.83
CA TYR A 90 9.15 -39.15 -9.19
C TYR A 90 8.68 -38.01 -8.28
N ALA A 91 9.21 -37.90 -7.06
CA ALA A 91 8.89 -36.80 -6.16
C ALA A 91 9.37 -35.45 -6.72
N ALA A 92 10.56 -35.40 -7.33
CA ALA A 92 11.13 -34.17 -7.90
C ALA A 92 10.22 -33.42 -8.89
N PRO A 93 9.69 -34.05 -9.97
CA PRO A 93 8.80 -33.37 -10.91
C PRO A 93 7.46 -32.98 -10.27
N LEU A 94 6.94 -33.79 -9.34
CA LEU A 94 5.69 -33.48 -8.63
C LEU A 94 5.85 -32.25 -7.72
N ILE A 95 6.97 -32.16 -7.01
CA ILE A 95 7.31 -30.99 -6.19
C ILE A 95 7.47 -29.75 -7.08
N LEU A 96 8.13 -29.89 -8.24
CA LEU A 96 8.33 -28.78 -9.18
C LEU A 96 6.98 -28.23 -9.70
N LEU A 97 6.03 -29.12 -10.00
CA LEU A 97 4.66 -28.73 -10.38
C LEU A 97 3.94 -27.98 -9.25
N ALA A 98 4.11 -28.43 -8.00
CA ALA A 98 3.55 -27.75 -6.84
C ALA A 98 4.19 -26.38 -6.60
N GLN A 99 5.51 -26.28 -6.78
CA GLN A 99 6.28 -25.04 -6.61
C GLN A 99 5.94 -23.99 -7.66
N ASN A 100 5.83 -24.35 -8.94
CA ASN A 100 5.46 -23.41 -10.00
C ASN A 100 4.12 -22.70 -9.70
N ARG A 101 3.16 -23.42 -9.11
CA ARG A 101 1.86 -22.86 -8.71
C ARG A 101 1.93 -21.97 -7.46
N GLN A 102 2.83 -22.26 -6.53
CA GLN A 102 3.10 -21.35 -5.41
C GLN A 102 3.70 -20.05 -5.94
N THR A 103 4.71 -20.14 -6.80
CA THR A 103 5.35 -18.97 -7.42
C THR A 103 4.38 -18.11 -8.24
N ASP A 104 3.42 -18.73 -8.94
CA ASP A 104 2.40 -17.97 -9.68
C ASP A 104 1.43 -17.22 -8.74
N ARG A 105 1.02 -17.84 -7.63
CA ARG A 105 0.23 -17.16 -6.59
C ARG A 105 1.01 -16.03 -5.93
N ASP A 106 2.27 -16.28 -5.58
CA ASP A 106 3.16 -15.31 -4.94
C ASP A 106 3.36 -14.08 -5.85
N LYS A 107 3.46 -14.26 -7.17
CA LYS A 107 3.54 -13.14 -8.12
C LYS A 107 2.29 -12.26 -8.08
N VAL A 108 1.10 -12.86 -8.13
CA VAL A 108 -0.17 -12.11 -8.07
C VAL A 108 -0.27 -11.35 -6.75
N GLN A 109 0.06 -12.01 -5.63
CA GLN A 109 0.04 -11.36 -4.32
C GLN A 109 1.03 -10.19 -4.24
N VAL A 110 2.24 -10.34 -4.80
CA VAL A 110 3.23 -9.25 -4.86
C VAL A 110 2.74 -8.09 -5.73
N GLU A 111 2.06 -8.35 -6.84
CA GLU A 111 1.48 -7.31 -7.70
C GLU A 111 0.36 -6.55 -6.99
N GLU A 112 -0.55 -7.25 -6.31
CA GLU A 112 -1.60 -6.63 -5.49
C GLU A 112 -1.01 -5.78 -4.36
N ASP A 113 -0.01 -6.29 -3.65
CA ASP A 113 0.63 -5.57 -2.56
C ASP A 113 1.35 -4.30 -3.06
N ARG A 114 1.96 -4.35 -4.25
CA ARG A 114 2.54 -3.16 -4.90
C ARG A 114 1.46 -2.14 -5.26
N ALA A 115 0.33 -2.58 -5.81
CA ALA A 115 -0.77 -1.69 -6.16
C ALA A 115 -1.36 -1.01 -4.90
N ARG A 116 -1.59 -1.79 -3.83
CA ARG A 116 -2.04 -1.26 -2.53
C ARG A 116 -1.03 -0.28 -1.94
N ALA A 117 0.26 -0.60 -1.96
CA ALA A 117 1.30 0.29 -1.46
C ALA A 117 1.36 1.63 -2.24
N ALA A 118 1.18 1.58 -3.56
CA ALA A 118 1.10 2.77 -4.39
C ALA A 118 -0.13 3.64 -4.03
N GLN A 119 -1.28 3.01 -3.82
CA GLN A 119 -2.51 3.70 -3.41
C GLN A 119 -2.37 4.34 -2.02
N THR A 120 -1.91 3.58 -1.02
CA THR A 120 -1.66 4.10 0.33
C THR A 120 -0.70 5.28 0.32
N ARG A 121 0.35 5.23 -0.51
CA ARG A 121 1.29 6.34 -0.66
C ARG A 121 0.61 7.58 -1.25
N ALA A 122 -0.22 7.41 -2.29
CA ALA A 122 -0.98 8.51 -2.89
C ALA A 122 -1.97 9.12 -1.90
N ASP A 123 -2.70 8.31 -1.13
CA ASP A 123 -3.64 8.76 -0.12
C ASP A 123 -2.92 9.53 1.00
N THR A 124 -1.75 9.03 1.43
CA THR A 124 -0.92 9.72 2.43
C THR A 124 -0.43 11.07 1.91
N GLU A 125 0.01 11.14 0.66
CA GLU A 125 0.44 12.39 0.03
C GLU A 125 -0.72 13.38 -0.12
N TYR A 126 -1.90 12.89 -0.49
CA TYR A 126 -3.12 13.69 -0.56
C TYR A 126 -3.48 14.27 0.81
N LEU A 127 -3.56 13.42 1.84
CA LEU A 127 -3.83 13.86 3.21
C LEU A 127 -2.77 14.84 3.73
N ALA A 128 -1.48 14.64 3.41
CA ALA A 128 -0.43 15.57 3.80
C ALA A 128 -0.61 16.94 3.14
N ARG A 129 -1.02 16.99 1.87
CA ARG A 129 -1.33 18.25 1.17
C ARG A 129 -2.56 18.94 1.75
N GLU A 130 -3.61 18.19 2.05
CA GLU A 130 -4.82 18.73 2.70
C GLU A 130 -4.53 19.22 4.13
N LEU A 131 -3.70 18.51 4.89
CA LEU A 131 -3.26 18.96 6.21
C LEU A 131 -2.40 20.23 6.12
N ALA A 132 -1.54 20.33 5.09
CA ALA A 132 -0.75 21.53 4.86
C ALA A 132 -1.63 22.73 4.48
N SER A 133 -2.61 22.56 3.59
CA SER A 133 -3.55 23.62 3.21
C SER A 133 -4.42 24.05 4.40
N LEU A 134 -4.93 23.09 5.17
CA LEU A 134 -5.70 23.35 6.39
C LEU A 134 -4.87 24.09 7.45
N ARG A 135 -3.60 23.70 7.62
CA ARG A 135 -2.68 24.36 8.56
C ARG A 135 -2.44 25.82 8.19
N VAL A 136 -2.31 26.15 6.90
CA VAL A 136 -2.16 27.53 6.44
C VAL A 136 -3.44 28.33 6.71
N ALA A 137 -4.61 27.78 6.34
CA ALA A 137 -5.89 28.43 6.57
C ALA A 137 -6.17 28.71 8.07
N ILE A 138 -5.86 27.75 8.95
CA ILE A 138 -5.97 27.94 10.41
C ILE A 138 -4.93 28.93 10.92
N GLY A 139 -3.71 28.90 10.39
CA GLY A 139 -2.65 29.84 10.75
C GLY A 139 -3.04 31.30 10.53
N GLU A 140 -3.75 31.60 9.45
CA GLU A 140 -4.28 32.94 9.16
C GLU A 140 -5.36 33.36 10.18
N LEU A 141 -6.30 32.46 10.52
CA LEU A 141 -7.37 32.70 11.51
C LEU A 141 -6.86 32.82 12.95
N ALA A 142 -5.79 32.11 13.30
CA ALA A 142 -5.21 32.11 14.64
C ALA A 142 -4.15 33.19 14.85
N THR A 143 -4.01 34.15 13.92
CA THR A 143 -3.08 35.26 14.11
C THR A 143 -3.47 36.03 15.36
N ARG A 144 -2.50 36.30 16.25
CA ARG A 144 -2.69 37.00 17.53
C ARG A 144 -3.53 38.26 17.37
N ASP A 145 -3.40 38.96 16.24
CA ASP A 145 -4.13 40.20 15.95
C ASP A 145 -5.63 39.97 15.67
N PHE A 146 -6.03 38.83 15.10
CA PHE A 146 -7.45 38.48 14.92
C PHE A 146 -8.11 38.15 16.26
N ILE A 147 -7.46 37.30 17.06
CA ILE A 147 -7.95 36.98 18.41
C ILE A 147 -8.02 38.24 19.25
N ARG A 148 -7.00 39.11 19.19
CA ARG A 148 -6.98 40.38 19.92
C ARG A 148 -8.01 41.37 19.39
N GLY A 149 -8.27 41.36 18.08
CA GLY A 149 -9.32 42.17 17.45
C GLY A 149 -10.72 41.76 17.91
N GLU A 150 -11.04 40.46 17.95
CA GLU A 150 -12.32 40.00 18.49
C GLU A 150 -12.40 40.07 20.01
N LEU A 151 -11.28 39.96 20.72
CA LEU A 151 -11.24 40.24 22.15
C LEU A 151 -11.51 41.72 22.43
N ASP A 152 -10.92 42.66 21.68
CA ASP A 152 -11.18 44.10 21.83
C ASP A 152 -12.61 44.48 21.42
N ARG A 153 -13.19 43.77 20.44
CA ARG A 153 -14.57 44.01 19.99
C ARG A 153 -15.61 43.52 21.00
N LEU A 154 -15.34 42.42 21.68
CA LEU A 154 -16.19 41.87 22.73
C LEU A 154 -15.84 42.42 24.12
N ALA A 155 -14.65 43.02 24.29
CA ALA A 155 -14.26 43.69 25.51
C ALA A 155 -15.20 44.88 25.74
N PRO A 156 -15.85 44.96 26.91
CA PRO A 156 -16.66 46.12 27.26
C PRO A 156 -15.78 47.38 27.22
N PRO A 157 -16.32 48.54 26.80
CA PRO A 157 -15.57 49.78 26.78
C PRO A 157 -14.97 50.01 28.16
N ASP A 158 -13.65 50.08 28.21
CA ASP A 158 -12.90 50.20 29.45
C ASP A 158 -13.18 51.60 30.04
N ASP A 159 -14.25 51.71 30.82
CA ASP A 159 -14.80 52.96 31.36
C ASP A 159 -13.74 53.74 32.14
N GLU A 160 -12.78 53.03 32.75
CA GLU A 160 -11.61 53.63 33.39
C GLU A 160 -10.68 54.34 32.41
N ALA A 161 -10.36 53.73 31.28
CA ALA A 161 -9.47 54.32 30.29
C ALA A 161 -10.14 55.54 29.63
N ALA A 162 -11.44 55.46 29.35
CA ALA A 162 -12.24 56.58 28.85
C ALA A 162 -12.31 57.73 29.87
N ALA A 163 -12.50 57.42 31.16
CA ALA A 163 -12.53 58.39 32.24
C ALA A 163 -11.17 59.08 32.45
N ARG A 164 -10.06 58.33 32.36
CA ARG A 164 -8.69 58.89 32.42
C ARG A 164 -8.43 59.86 31.28
N ARG A 165 -8.79 59.50 30.04
CA ARG A 165 -8.66 60.38 28.85
C ARG A 165 -9.52 61.65 28.97
N ARG A 166 -10.75 61.54 29.49
CA ARG A 166 -11.61 62.73 29.76
C ARG A 166 -11.01 63.64 30.83
N LYS A 167 -10.49 63.09 31.93
CA LYS A 167 -9.82 63.86 33.00
C LYS A 167 -8.59 64.59 32.47
N GLU A 168 -7.77 63.93 31.66
CA GLU A 168 -6.57 64.52 31.08
C GLU A 168 -6.89 65.66 30.09
N ARG A 169 -7.90 65.46 29.23
CA ARG A 169 -8.41 66.53 28.33
C ARG A 169 -8.97 67.72 29.11
N LYS A 170 -9.68 67.48 30.21
CA LYS A 170 -10.20 68.54 31.08
C LYS A 170 -9.07 69.34 31.73
N ARG A 171 -8.05 68.67 32.27
CA ARG A 171 -6.85 69.30 32.82
C ARG A 171 -6.10 70.15 31.78
N LYS A 172 -5.92 69.62 30.56
CA LYS A 172 -5.28 70.35 29.45
C LYS A 172 -6.08 71.61 29.05
N ARG A 173 -7.41 71.52 28.99
CA ARG A 173 -8.28 72.68 28.73
C ARG A 173 -8.23 73.72 29.84
N GLU A 174 -8.26 73.30 31.10
CA GLU A 174 -8.17 74.20 32.25
C GLU A 174 -6.81 74.91 32.29
N GLN A 175 -5.73 74.19 31.99
CA GLN A 175 -4.39 74.75 31.92
C GLN A 175 -4.26 75.77 30.77
N GLN A 176 -4.73 75.45 29.56
CA GLN A 176 -4.78 76.41 28.45
C GLN A 176 -5.63 77.64 28.75
N THR A 177 -6.74 77.47 29.49
CA THR A 177 -7.61 78.59 29.87
C THR A 177 -6.94 79.49 30.91
N ARG A 178 -6.19 78.92 31.86
CA ARG A 178 -5.42 79.67 32.85
C ARG A 178 -4.26 80.41 32.21
N GLU A 179 -3.49 79.75 31.35
CA GLU A 179 -2.40 80.36 30.57
C GLU A 179 -2.93 81.51 29.68
N ALA A 180 -4.08 81.34 29.04
CA ALA A 180 -4.71 82.40 28.25
C ALA A 180 -5.21 83.58 29.10
N ARG A 181 -5.60 83.34 30.36
CA ARG A 181 -6.04 84.39 31.29
C ARG A 181 -4.85 85.16 31.87
N GLU A 182 -3.79 84.47 32.25
CA GLU A 182 -2.52 85.06 32.71
C GLU A 182 -1.85 85.89 31.59
N ALA A 183 -1.89 85.39 30.35
CA ALA A 183 -1.39 86.14 29.19
C ALA A 183 -2.18 87.42 28.88
N ARG A 184 -3.48 87.47 29.23
CA ARG A 184 -4.30 88.68 29.11
C ARG A 184 -4.00 89.67 30.23
N GLU A 185 -3.86 89.19 31.46
CA GLU A 185 -3.57 90.04 32.63
C GLU A 185 -2.18 90.69 32.56
N ASN A 186 -1.17 89.95 32.09
CA ASN A 186 0.16 90.53 31.85
C ASN A 186 0.17 91.56 30.71
N ARG A 187 -0.75 91.45 29.75
CA ARG A 187 -0.86 92.38 28.64
C ARG A 187 -1.47 93.72 29.08
N ASP A 188 -2.42 93.70 30.00
CA ASP A 188 -3.01 94.92 30.59
C ASP A 188 -2.03 95.64 31.55
N LYS A 189 -1.23 94.91 32.33
CA LYS A 189 -0.20 95.51 33.22
C LYS A 189 1.01 96.11 32.50
N SER A 190 1.14 95.88 31.19
CA SER A 190 2.24 96.42 30.38
C SER A 190 1.84 97.69 29.60
N ALA A 191 0.58 98.12 29.72
CA ALA A 191 0.00 99.24 28.98
C ALA A 191 -0.28 100.48 29.86
N ASP A 192 0.09 100.42 31.14
CA ASP A 192 0.07 101.50 32.14
C ASP A 192 1.51 101.75 32.62
#